data_AF-A0A9E4ABP1-F1
#
_entry.id   AF-A0A9E4ABP1-F1
#
_cell.length_a   1.000
_cell.length_b   1.000
_cell.length_c   1.000
_cell.angle_alpha   90.00
_cell.angle_beta   90.00
_cell.angle_gamma   90.00
#
_symmetry.space_group_name_H-M   'P 1'
#
loop_
_entity.id
_entity.type
_entity.pdbx_description
1 polymer ?
#
loop_
_entity_poly.entity_id
_entity_poly.type
_entity_poly.pdbx_seq_one_letter_code
_entity_poly.pdbx_strand_id
1 'polypeptide(L)'
;MSLWNKLFGGPARAEQIDYYEEGLALAREGKHHEALTSLRLALRESPGDPIVLQQIAIAYTRIGMEAEAIKTYRHVLHRHPEEVGAHYGLAFVLRRRGESDQAAEHLEHFLASHPTDEDSQAHVDYARQTLEELQGADEGGEAQPEADASTDGG
;
A
#
# COMPACT_ATOMS: atom_id res chain seq x y z
N MET A 1 -7.02 40.72 31.37
CA MET A 1 -7.65 40.59 30.04
C MET A 1 -6.98 41.58 29.10
N SER A 2 -6.01 41.11 28.31
CA SER A 2 -5.02 41.97 27.64
C SER A 2 -5.61 42.70 26.42
N LEU A 3 -5.66 44.02 26.49
CA LEU A 3 -6.05 44.95 25.41
C LEU A 3 -5.11 44.91 24.18
N TRP A 4 -4.00 44.18 24.27
CA TRP A 4 -3.00 44.05 23.22
C TRP A 4 -3.43 43.18 22.03
N ASN A 5 -4.34 42.21 22.23
CA ASN A 5 -4.82 41.32 21.14
C ASN A 5 -5.72 41.98 20.09
N LYS A 6 -6.20 43.22 20.34
CA LYS A 6 -7.07 43.96 19.41
C LYS A 6 -6.33 44.99 18.55
N LEU A 7 -5.12 45.39 18.92
CA LEU A 7 -4.33 46.43 18.21
C LEU A 7 -3.26 45.84 17.28
N PHE A 8 -2.75 44.67 17.61
CA PHE A 8 -1.93 43.85 16.73
C PHE A 8 -2.75 42.60 16.50
N GLY A 9 -3.27 42.40 15.29
CA GLY A 9 -3.97 41.16 14.96
C GLY A 9 -3.15 40.00 15.49
N GLY A 10 -3.67 39.30 16.51
CA GLY A 10 -3.10 38.04 16.96
C GLY A 10 -2.89 37.17 15.72
N PRO A 11 -1.84 36.34 15.67
CA PRO A 11 -1.41 35.67 14.44
C PRO A 11 -2.67 35.20 13.75
N ALA A 12 -2.98 35.80 12.59
CA ALA A 12 -4.19 35.49 11.84
C ALA A 12 -4.28 33.99 11.91
N ARG A 13 -5.28 33.45 12.64
CA ARG A 13 -5.35 32.03 12.99
C ARG A 13 -5.07 31.34 11.67
N ALA A 14 -3.85 30.82 11.51
CA ALA A 14 -3.43 30.33 10.22
C ALA A 14 -4.55 29.37 9.87
N GLU A 15 -5.21 29.55 8.73
CA GLU A 15 -6.21 28.58 8.28
C GLU A 15 -5.56 27.24 8.55
N GLN A 16 -6.16 26.46 9.45
CA GLN A 16 -5.55 25.22 9.88
C GLN A 16 -5.67 24.34 8.65
N ILE A 17 -4.62 24.33 7.83
CA ILE A 17 -4.58 23.55 6.61
C ILE A 17 -4.60 22.11 7.08
N ASP A 18 -5.70 21.44 6.80
CA ASP A 18 -5.78 20.00 6.97
C ASP A 18 -4.95 19.36 5.87
N TYR A 19 -3.66 19.17 6.16
CA TYR A 19 -2.71 18.61 5.22
C TYR A 19 -3.07 17.18 4.80
N TYR A 20 -3.87 16.47 5.61
CA TYR A 20 -4.34 15.14 5.26
C TYR A 20 -5.39 15.23 4.16
N GLU A 21 -6.44 16.05 4.35
CA GLU A 21 -7.48 16.25 3.33
C GLU A 21 -6.94 16.88 2.05
N GLU A 22 -6.00 17.83 2.15
CA GLU A 22 -5.29 18.38 1.00
C GLU A 22 -4.53 17.27 0.25
N GLY A 23 -3.80 16.42 0.98
CA GLY A 23 -3.08 15.28 0.42
C GLY A 23 -4.00 14.31 -0.32
N LEU A 24 -5.16 13.99 0.25
CA LEU A 24 -6.17 13.14 -0.38
C LEU A 24 -6.75 13.79 -1.65
N ALA A 25 -7.06 15.09 -1.61
CA ALA A 25 -7.56 15.83 -2.77
C ALA A 25 -6.55 15.81 -3.92
N LEU A 26 -5.28 16.13 -3.64
CA LEU A 26 -4.19 16.07 -4.62
C LEU A 26 -4.00 14.66 -5.19
N ALA A 27 -4.13 13.62 -4.36
CA ALA A 27 -4.04 12.24 -4.81
C ALA A 27 -5.18 11.85 -5.76
N ARG A 28 -6.42 12.30 -5.50
CA ARG A 28 -7.57 12.10 -6.40
C ARG A 28 -7.39 12.81 -7.75
N GLU A 29 -6.69 13.94 -7.77
CA GLU A 29 -6.32 14.67 -8.99
C GLU A 29 -5.11 14.06 -9.74
N GLY A 30 -4.48 13.00 -9.20
CA GLY A 30 -3.29 12.39 -9.79
C GLY A 30 -1.97 13.13 -9.51
N LYS A 31 -2.01 14.19 -8.69
CA LYS A 31 -0.84 15.00 -8.29
C LYS A 31 -0.09 14.34 -7.14
N HIS A 32 0.46 13.16 -7.41
CA HIS A 32 0.99 12.27 -6.36
C HIS A 32 2.25 12.82 -5.66
N HIS A 33 3.06 13.65 -6.31
CA HIS A 33 4.24 14.27 -5.67
C HIS A 33 3.82 15.36 -4.67
N GLU A 34 2.84 16.17 -5.05
CA GLU A 34 2.24 17.20 -4.19
C GLU A 34 1.48 16.55 -3.04
N ALA A 35 0.70 15.51 -3.32
CA ALA A 35 0.01 14.71 -2.29
C ALA A 35 1.00 14.17 -1.25
N LEU A 36 2.13 13.60 -1.69
CA LEU A 36 3.18 13.13 -0.78
C LEU A 36 3.74 14.25 0.09
N THR A 37 3.82 15.47 -0.43
CA THR A 37 4.30 16.64 0.34
C THR A 37 3.31 17.00 1.43
N SER A 38 2.02 17.13 1.13
CA SER A 38 0.97 17.42 2.13
C SER A 38 0.84 16.28 3.15
N LEU A 39 0.83 15.01 2.71
CA LEU A 39 0.76 13.87 3.62
C LEU A 39 1.96 13.79 4.59
N ARG A 40 3.16 14.18 4.15
CA ARG A 40 4.33 14.30 5.04
C ARG A 40 4.19 15.43 6.06
N LEU A 41 3.47 16.50 5.73
CA LEU A 41 3.11 17.55 6.70
C LEU A 41 2.08 17.03 7.70
N ALA A 42 1.04 16.33 7.24
CA ALA A 42 0.06 15.66 8.11
C ALA A 42 0.72 14.68 9.09
N LEU A 43 1.70 13.90 8.61
CA LEU A 43 2.44 12.96 9.47
C LEU A 43 3.27 13.67 10.55
N ARG A 44 3.70 14.92 10.34
CA ARG A 44 4.39 15.70 11.38
C ARG A 44 3.44 16.12 12.50
N GLU A 45 2.16 16.30 12.19
CA GLU A 45 1.12 16.64 13.16
C GLU A 45 0.65 15.41 13.95
N SER A 46 0.59 14.24 13.28
CA SER A 46 0.27 12.95 13.89
C SER A 46 1.37 11.90 13.63
N PRO A 47 2.51 11.95 14.36
CA PRO A 47 3.62 11.04 14.12
C PRO A 47 3.24 9.58 14.35
N GLY A 48 3.36 8.77 13.30
CA GLY A 48 3.12 7.32 13.37
C GLY A 48 1.67 6.90 13.12
N ASP A 49 0.81 7.82 12.69
CA ASP A 49 -0.56 7.49 12.27
C ASP A 49 -0.53 6.49 11.09
N PRO A 50 -1.07 5.26 11.26
CA PRO A 50 -1.05 4.24 10.23
C PRO A 50 -1.81 4.64 8.98
N ILE A 51 -2.89 5.43 9.12
CA ILE A 51 -3.72 5.88 8.00
C ILE A 51 -2.89 6.85 7.14
N VAL A 52 -2.23 7.83 7.76
CA VAL A 52 -1.37 8.78 7.04
C VAL A 52 -0.18 8.07 6.40
N LEU A 53 0.46 7.14 7.11
CA LEU A 53 1.57 6.34 6.58
C LEU A 53 1.15 5.47 5.39
N GLN A 54 -0.05 4.88 5.43
CA GLN A 54 -0.60 4.12 4.32
C GLN A 54 -0.81 5.01 3.09
N GLN A 55 -1.38 6.22 3.25
CA GLN A 55 -1.53 7.17 2.14
C GLN A 55 -0.17 7.60 1.56
N ILE A 56 0.85 7.79 2.40
CA ILE A 56 2.23 8.05 1.95
C ILE A 56 2.77 6.87 1.13
N ALA A 57 2.55 5.63 1.57
CA ALA A 57 2.98 4.43 0.84
C ALA A 57 2.26 4.28 -0.51
N ILE A 58 0.97 4.61 -0.57
CA ILE A 58 0.19 4.68 -1.81
C ILE A 58 0.79 5.74 -2.74
N ALA A 59 1.09 6.94 -2.23
CA ALA A 59 1.71 8.00 -3.03
C ALA A 59 3.06 7.55 -3.60
N TYR A 60 3.94 6.94 -2.79
CA TYR A 60 5.20 6.35 -3.26
C TYR A 60 4.99 5.31 -4.36
N THR A 61 3.99 4.44 -4.20
CA THR A 61 3.64 3.42 -5.19
C THR A 61 3.28 4.06 -6.53
N ARG A 62 2.46 5.13 -6.50
CA ARG A 62 1.98 5.84 -7.69
C ARG A 62 3.09 6.60 -8.43
N ILE A 63 4.09 7.10 -7.73
CA ILE A 63 5.24 7.80 -8.33
C ILE A 63 6.40 6.85 -8.70
N GLY A 64 6.25 5.54 -8.49
CA GLY A 64 7.27 4.54 -8.84
C GLY A 64 8.42 4.39 -7.84
N MET A 65 8.31 4.99 -6.65
CA MET A 65 9.27 4.84 -5.55
C MET A 65 8.97 3.56 -4.75
N GLU A 66 9.17 2.41 -5.40
CA GLU A 66 8.76 1.09 -4.87
C GLU A 66 9.48 0.70 -3.57
N ALA A 67 10.77 1.03 -3.45
CA ALA A 67 11.54 0.70 -2.24
C ALA A 67 11.01 1.45 -1.02
N GLU A 68 10.69 2.73 -1.18
CA GLU A 68 10.08 3.57 -0.14
C GLU A 68 8.66 3.13 0.18
N ALA A 69 7.87 2.73 -0.83
CA ALA A 69 6.54 2.14 -0.63
C ALA A 69 6.61 0.88 0.23
N ILE A 70 7.45 -0.10 -0.15
CA ILE A 70 7.63 -1.35 0.61
C ILE A 70 8.06 -1.07 2.04
N LYS A 71 9.06 -0.20 2.23
CA LYS A 71 9.54 0.17 3.57
C LYS A 71 8.42 0.78 4.41
N THR A 72 7.59 1.63 3.82
CA THR A 72 6.51 2.32 4.53
C THR A 72 5.37 1.35 4.86
N TYR A 73 4.94 0.50 3.93
CA TYR A 73 3.94 -0.54 4.22
C TYR A 73 4.39 -1.51 5.30
N ARG A 74 5.64 -1.99 5.23
CA ARG A 74 6.22 -2.85 6.29
C ARG A 74 6.27 -2.13 7.64
N HIS A 75 6.50 -0.82 7.65
CA HIS A 75 6.47 -0.05 8.90
C HIS A 75 5.06 0.01 9.49
N VAL A 76 4.03 0.23 8.66
CA VAL A 76 2.62 0.16 9.08
C VAL A 76 2.32 -1.21 9.65
N LEU A 77 2.59 -2.29 8.90
CA LEU A 77 2.29 -3.67 9.32
C LEU A 77 3.09 -4.14 10.53
N HIS A 78 4.27 -3.59 10.77
CA HIS A 78 5.03 -3.89 11.99
C HIS A 78 4.34 -3.36 13.26
N ARG A 79 3.57 -2.28 13.14
CA ARG A 79 2.85 -1.65 14.26
C ARG A 79 1.39 -2.05 14.32
N HIS A 80 0.79 -2.28 13.17
CA HIS A 80 -0.61 -2.62 12.97
C HIS A 80 -0.71 -3.79 11.98
N PRO A 81 -0.42 -5.03 12.43
CA PRO A 81 -0.43 -6.23 11.58
C PRO A 81 -1.77 -6.51 10.89
N GLU A 82 -2.86 -5.93 11.38
CA GLU A 82 -4.22 -6.08 10.85
C GLU A 82 -4.59 -5.07 9.76
N GLU A 83 -3.70 -4.15 9.39
CA GLU A 83 -3.97 -3.10 8.40
C GLU A 83 -4.13 -3.67 6.99
N VAL A 84 -5.38 -4.02 6.65
CA VAL A 84 -5.80 -4.65 5.40
C VAL A 84 -5.29 -3.92 4.16
N GLY A 85 -5.41 -2.58 4.13
CA GLY A 85 -4.94 -1.78 3.00
C GLY A 85 -3.42 -1.81 2.83
N ALA A 86 -2.65 -1.99 3.91
CA ALA A 86 -1.20 -2.09 3.85
C ALA A 86 -0.77 -3.47 3.32
N HIS A 87 -1.49 -4.55 3.65
CA HIS A 87 -1.28 -5.87 3.04
C HIS A 87 -1.51 -5.83 1.53
N TYR A 88 -2.63 -5.27 1.08
CA TYR A 88 -2.93 -5.12 -0.34
C TYR A 88 -1.87 -4.30 -1.09
N GLY A 89 -1.54 -3.11 -0.55
CA GLY A 89 -0.57 -2.22 -1.15
C GLY A 89 0.84 -2.83 -1.23
N LEU A 90 1.25 -3.56 -0.19
CA LEU A 90 2.53 -4.26 -0.18
C LEU A 90 2.56 -5.40 -1.20
N ALA A 91 1.53 -6.24 -1.24
CA ALA A 91 1.39 -7.31 -2.23
C ALA A 91 1.45 -6.79 -3.67
N PHE A 92 0.78 -5.67 -3.96
CA PHE A 92 0.80 -5.03 -5.27
C PHE A 92 2.23 -4.65 -5.70
N VAL A 93 3.01 -4.05 -4.81
CA VAL A 93 4.38 -3.63 -5.12
C VAL A 93 5.33 -4.82 -5.23
N LEU A 94 5.22 -5.81 -4.33
CA LEU A 94 6.01 -7.05 -4.39
C LEU A 94 5.73 -7.84 -5.69
N ARG A 95 4.45 -7.90 -6.08
CA ARG A 95 3.91 -8.18 -7.44
C ARG A 95 4.86 -7.70 -8.53
N ARG A 96 4.95 -6.37 -8.61
CA ARG A 96 5.69 -5.66 -9.67
C ARG A 96 7.20 -5.91 -9.63
N ARG A 97 7.75 -6.26 -8.46
CA ARG A 97 9.17 -6.61 -8.29
C ARG A 97 9.50 -8.08 -8.57
N GLY A 98 8.48 -8.91 -8.84
CA GLY A 98 8.66 -10.36 -9.01
C GLY A 98 8.92 -11.10 -7.70
N GLU A 99 8.63 -10.49 -6.55
CA GLU A 99 8.73 -11.12 -5.23
C GLU A 99 7.44 -11.91 -4.94
N SER A 100 7.20 -12.95 -5.75
CA SER A 100 5.93 -13.70 -5.84
C SER A 100 5.47 -14.31 -4.52
N ASP A 101 6.34 -15.02 -3.80
CA ASP A 101 5.97 -15.72 -2.55
C ASP A 101 5.48 -14.73 -1.49
N GLN A 102 6.20 -13.62 -1.33
CA GLN A 102 5.83 -12.57 -0.36
C GLN A 102 4.58 -11.82 -0.80
N ALA A 103 4.35 -11.66 -2.10
CA ALA A 103 3.11 -11.08 -2.61
C ALA A 103 1.92 -11.98 -2.29
N ALA A 104 2.04 -13.29 -2.50
CA ALA A 104 1.00 -14.27 -2.20
C ALA A 104 0.61 -14.26 -0.71
N GLU A 105 1.59 -14.31 0.20
CA GLU A 105 1.37 -14.24 1.66
C GLU A 105 0.51 -13.00 2.03
N HIS A 106 0.85 -11.83 1.49
CA HIS A 106 0.10 -10.61 1.80
C HIS A 106 -1.28 -10.53 1.12
N LEU A 107 -1.47 -11.17 -0.05
CA LEU A 107 -2.80 -11.31 -0.65
C LEU A 107 -3.70 -12.23 0.17
N GLU A 108 -3.15 -13.32 0.72
CA GLU A 108 -3.87 -14.21 1.64
C GLU A 108 -4.35 -13.47 2.88
N HIS A 109 -3.47 -12.67 3.49
CA HIS A 109 -3.83 -11.81 4.63
C HIS A 109 -4.94 -10.80 4.27
N PHE A 110 -4.86 -10.15 3.11
CA PHE A 110 -5.90 -9.23 2.63
C PHE A 110 -7.25 -9.93 2.43
N LEU A 111 -7.25 -11.13 1.84
CA LEU A 111 -8.49 -11.89 1.59
C LEU A 111 -9.07 -12.47 2.89
N ALA A 112 -8.22 -12.84 3.85
CA ALA A 112 -8.65 -13.36 5.15
C ALA A 112 -9.39 -12.32 6.01
N SER A 113 -9.22 -11.02 5.76
CA SER A 113 -9.97 -9.99 6.48
C SER A 113 -11.41 -9.81 5.99
N HIS A 114 -11.81 -10.53 4.93
CA HIS A 114 -13.14 -10.46 4.32
C HIS A 114 -13.63 -9.02 4.05
N PRO A 115 -12.90 -8.20 3.27
CA PRO A 115 -13.39 -6.87 2.90
C PRO A 115 -14.62 -7.02 1.99
N THR A 116 -15.72 -6.35 2.34
CA THR A 116 -17.05 -6.53 1.69
C THR A 116 -17.72 -5.25 1.22
N ASP A 117 -17.09 -4.09 1.39
CA ASP A 117 -17.60 -2.83 0.85
C ASP A 117 -17.37 -2.73 -0.67
N GLU A 118 -18.19 -1.90 -1.33
CA GLU A 118 -18.16 -1.71 -2.78
C GLU A 118 -16.79 -1.19 -3.27
N ASP A 119 -16.15 -0.31 -2.49
CA ASP A 119 -14.83 0.24 -2.78
C ASP A 119 -13.72 -0.83 -2.76
N SER A 120 -13.95 -1.95 -2.07
CA SER A 120 -13.00 -3.05 -1.93
C SER A 120 -13.23 -4.20 -2.91
N GLN A 121 -14.40 -4.29 -3.57
CA GLN A 121 -14.72 -5.42 -4.45
C GLN A 121 -13.70 -5.59 -5.59
N ALA A 122 -13.31 -4.49 -6.24
CA ALA A 122 -12.28 -4.52 -7.28
C ALA A 122 -10.91 -4.98 -6.75
N HIS A 123 -10.56 -4.61 -5.51
CA HIS A 123 -9.33 -5.06 -4.86
C HIS A 123 -9.39 -6.56 -4.51
N VAL A 124 -10.56 -7.06 -4.09
CA VAL A 124 -10.81 -8.49 -3.84
C VAL A 124 -10.66 -9.33 -5.09
N ASP A 125 -11.30 -8.90 -6.18
CA ASP A 125 -11.24 -9.63 -7.46
C ASP A 125 -9.81 -9.68 -7.98
N TYR A 126 -9.11 -8.55 -7.92
CA TYR A 126 -7.69 -8.47 -8.25
C TYR A 126 -6.82 -9.40 -7.39
N ALA A 127 -7.04 -9.39 -6.07
CA ALA A 127 -6.26 -10.20 -5.13
C ALA A 127 -6.45 -11.70 -5.39
N ARG A 128 -7.69 -12.14 -5.64
CA ARG A 128 -8.00 -13.54 -5.97
C ARG A 128 -7.34 -13.98 -7.25
N GLN A 129 -7.51 -13.21 -8.33
CA GLN A 129 -6.91 -13.53 -9.63
C GLN A 129 -5.38 -13.60 -9.52
N THR A 130 -4.77 -12.60 -8.88
CA THR A 130 -3.32 -12.54 -8.72
C THR A 130 -2.80 -13.72 -7.90
N LEU A 131 -3.50 -14.10 -6.82
CA LEU A 131 -3.09 -15.23 -5.98
C LEU A 131 -3.16 -16.56 -6.76
N GLU A 132 -4.21 -16.77 -7.55
CA GLU A 132 -4.34 -17.96 -8.42
C GLU A 132 -3.20 -18.01 -9.47
N GLU A 133 -2.89 -16.87 -10.11
CA GLU A 133 -1.77 -16.77 -11.06
C GLU A 133 -0.42 -17.11 -10.40
N LEU A 134 -0.18 -16.62 -9.18
CA LEU A 134 1.06 -16.86 -8.44
C LEU A 134 1.19 -18.32 -8.00
N GLN A 135 0.11 -18.96 -7.56
CA GLN A 135 0.10 -20.36 -7.14
C GLN A 135 0.23 -21.31 -8.33
N GLY A 136 -0.46 -21.04 -9.45
CA GLY A 136 -0.37 -21.86 -10.66
C GLY A 136 0.99 -21.78 -11.36
N ALA A 137 1.74 -20.69 -11.18
CA ALA A 137 3.11 -20.56 -11.69
C ALA A 137 4.10 -21.48 -10.98
N ASP A 138 3.86 -21.79 -9.70
CA ASP A 138 4.73 -22.66 -8.89
C ASP A 138 4.52 -24.15 -9.25
N GLU A 139 3.27 -24.55 -9.52
CA GLU A 139 2.93 -25.93 -9.95
C GLU A 139 3.43 -26.27 -11.37
N GLY A 140 3.56 -25.27 -12.26
CA GLY A 140 4.08 -25.46 -13.63
C GLY A 140 5.60 -25.61 -13.72
N GLY A 141 6.33 -25.37 -12.62
CA GLY A 141 7.79 -25.47 -12.53
C GLY A 141 8.30 -26.88 -12.20
N GLU A 142 7.45 -27.76 -11.68
CA GLU A 142 7.77 -29.16 -11.43
C GLU A 142 7.58 -29.98 -12.71
N ALA A 143 8.49 -29.82 -13.68
CA ALA A 143 8.61 -30.77 -14.78
C ALA A 143 8.93 -32.16 -14.20
N GLN A 144 7.98 -33.09 -14.32
CA GLN A 144 8.20 -34.50 -14.03
C GLN A 144 9.47 -34.97 -14.76
N PRO A 145 10.41 -35.68 -14.12
CA PRO A 145 11.52 -36.27 -14.86
C PRO A 145 10.91 -37.21 -15.88
N GLU A 146 11.02 -36.85 -17.16
CA GLU A 146 10.69 -37.72 -18.27
C GLU A 146 11.47 -39.02 -18.05
N ALA A 147 10.76 -40.07 -17.65
CA ALA A 147 11.29 -41.41 -17.58
C ALA A 147 11.50 -41.86 -19.02
N ASP A 148 12.64 -41.45 -19.59
CA ASP A 148 13.03 -41.83 -20.92
C ASP A 148 13.14 -43.36 -20.98
N ALA A 149 12.30 -43.90 -21.84
CA ALA A 149 12.17 -45.32 -22.10
C ALA A 149 13.53 -45.88 -22.56
N SER A 150 14.15 -46.72 -21.73
CA SER A 150 15.09 -47.72 -22.22
C SER A 150 14.31 -48.96 -22.63
N THR A 151 13.62 -48.87 -23.76
CA THR A 151 13.51 -50.03 -24.64
C THR A 151 14.80 -50.08 -25.45
N ASP A 152 15.75 -50.93 -25.03
CA ASP A 152 16.71 -51.49 -25.97
C ASP A 152 16.62 -53.01 -25.92
N GLY A 153 16.45 -53.57 -27.11
CA GLY A 153 16.21 -54.98 -27.36
C GLY A 153 17.47 -55.82 -27.26
N GLY A 154 17.28 -57.10 -26.97
CA GLY A 154 18.31 -58.14 -26.95
C GLY A 154 17.77 -59.45 -26.42
#